data_AF-A0A1K1Y9G7-F1
#
_entry.id   AF-A0A1K1Y9G7-F1
#
_cell.length_a   1.000
_cell.length_b   1.000
_cell.length_c   1.000
_cell.angle_alpha   90.00
_cell.angle_beta   90.00
_cell.angle_gamma   90.00
#
_symmetry.space_group_name_H-M   'P 1'
#
loop_
_entity.id
_entity.type
_entity.pdbx_description
1 polymer ?
#
loop_
_entity_poly.entity_id
_entity_poly.type
_entity_poly.pdbx_seq_one_letter_code
_entity_poly.pdbx_strand_id
1 'polypeptide(L)'
;MAAAASKGNALAHYALALIHAPDDEDDPDAGSSYWYSQGQQGRVLTGVEKEWAEAHEARLAQAEKYSRHLREASRLGNQDALLDLADRFDDPSFFEQSRHGVDADPAAIASIAERMGRTSDVKHWLTLAAEGGDTDAMLQLIEEHDQGDLQRCWTWVYLSQLVGTDLTQDAHYAINEDGSDYDDDVGGPAYVAGCDGVDLEPLAPAQDAAARLAAQKLFDQIE
;
A
#
# COMPACT_ATOMS: atom_id res chain seq x y z
N MET A 1 -8.74 22.71 15.69
CA MET A 1 -9.19 21.39 15.21
C MET A 1 -10.30 20.78 16.08
N ALA A 2 -10.11 20.59 17.38
CA ALA A 2 -11.13 19.98 18.27
C ALA A 2 -12.54 20.61 18.18
N ALA A 3 -12.64 21.94 18.17
CA ALA A 3 -13.93 22.65 18.04
C ALA A 3 -14.58 22.54 16.65
N ALA A 4 -13.83 22.18 15.61
CA ALA A 4 -14.36 21.93 14.27
C ALA A 4 -14.77 20.45 14.12
N ALA A 5 -13.99 19.53 14.70
CA ALA A 5 -14.37 18.13 14.81
C ALA A 5 -15.70 17.97 15.59
N SER A 6 -15.86 18.65 16.72
CA SER A 6 -17.12 18.65 17.47
C SER A 6 -18.33 19.20 16.70
N LYS A 7 -18.11 19.86 15.55
CA LYS A 7 -19.16 20.35 14.63
C LYS A 7 -19.38 19.42 13.44
N GLY A 8 -18.80 18.21 13.43
CA GLY A 8 -18.97 17.21 12.37
C GLY A 8 -18.11 17.47 11.13
N ASN A 9 -16.97 18.14 11.25
CA ASN A 9 -16.06 18.34 10.12
C ASN A 9 -15.14 17.11 9.93
N ALA A 10 -15.29 16.42 8.79
CA ALA A 10 -14.56 15.19 8.49
C ALA A 10 -13.03 15.37 8.47
N LEU A 11 -12.54 16.43 7.81
CA LEU A 11 -11.11 16.76 7.76
C LEU A 11 -10.53 17.08 9.14
N ALA A 12 -11.30 17.73 10.00
CA ALA A 12 -10.86 18.02 11.37
C ALA A 12 -10.78 16.75 12.22
N HIS A 13 -11.66 15.77 11.98
CA HIS A 13 -11.52 14.44 12.58
C HIS A 13 -10.29 13.72 12.03
N TYR A 14 -10.07 13.75 10.73
CA TYR A 14 -8.92 13.08 10.12
C TYR A 14 -7.59 13.68 10.58
N ALA A 15 -7.46 15.01 10.60
CA ALA A 15 -6.26 15.67 11.12
C ALA A 15 -6.00 15.37 12.62
N LEU A 16 -7.05 15.20 13.43
CA LEU A 16 -6.91 14.75 14.81
C LEU A 16 -6.50 13.28 14.90
N ALA A 17 -6.94 12.43 13.96
CA ALA A 17 -6.45 11.06 13.86
C ALA A 17 -4.94 11.09 13.57
N LEU A 18 -4.48 11.82 12.56
CA LEU A 18 -3.05 11.90 12.22
C LEU A 18 -2.18 12.41 13.38
N ILE A 19 -2.63 13.40 14.15
CA ILE A 19 -1.94 13.84 15.38
C ILE A 19 -1.84 12.73 16.43
N HIS A 20 -2.82 11.83 16.44
CA HIS A 20 -2.89 10.73 17.37
C HIS A 20 -2.36 9.40 16.83
N ALA A 21 -1.86 9.37 15.59
CA ALA A 21 -1.36 8.15 14.97
C ALA A 21 -0.22 7.56 15.83
N PRO A 22 -0.15 6.23 15.96
CA PRO A 22 1.02 5.59 16.55
C PRO A 22 2.22 5.82 15.64
N ASP A 23 3.38 6.15 16.21
CA ASP A 23 4.62 6.23 15.46
C ASP A 23 5.08 4.80 15.11
N ASP A 24 5.47 4.57 13.85
CA ASP A 24 5.90 3.24 13.39
C ASP A 24 7.25 2.80 13.98
N GLU A 25 8.01 3.72 14.59
CA GLU A 25 9.30 3.48 15.27
C GLU A 25 9.16 3.13 16.78
N ASP A 26 7.97 3.25 17.35
CA ASP A 26 7.71 2.91 18.76
C ASP A 26 7.56 1.38 18.90
N ASP A 27 8.64 0.62 18.70
CA ASP A 27 8.67 -0.79 19.09
C ASP A 27 8.34 -0.86 20.59
N PRO A 28 7.23 -1.50 21.00
CA PRO A 28 6.79 -1.46 22.38
C PRO A 28 7.87 -2.08 23.27
N ASP A 29 8.58 -1.23 24.02
CA ASP A 29 9.60 -1.62 25.01
C ASP A 29 9.18 -2.94 25.67
N ALA A 30 9.96 -3.99 25.41
CA ALA A 30 9.64 -5.35 25.78
C ALA A 30 9.38 -5.42 27.29
N GLY A 31 8.11 -5.61 27.68
CA GLY A 31 7.65 -5.67 29.07
C GLY A 31 6.73 -4.52 29.53
N SER A 32 6.53 -3.47 28.73
CA SER A 32 5.65 -2.35 29.08
C SER A 32 4.19 -2.79 29.31
N SER A 33 3.67 -3.70 28.46
CA SER A 33 2.34 -4.30 28.63
C SER A 33 2.22 -5.20 29.87
N TYR A 34 3.30 -5.91 30.23
CA TYR A 34 3.35 -6.75 31.43
C TYR A 34 3.22 -5.91 32.70
N TRP A 35 4.00 -4.84 32.81
CA TRP A 35 3.96 -3.97 33.98
C TRP A 35 2.63 -3.24 34.12
N TYR A 36 2.07 -2.77 33.00
CA TYR A 36 0.72 -2.23 32.99
C TYR A 36 -0.30 -3.23 33.56
N SER A 37 -0.28 -4.49 33.10
CA SER A 37 -1.16 -5.55 33.63
C SER A 37 -0.94 -5.84 35.11
N GLN A 38 0.31 -5.84 35.59
CA GLN A 38 0.62 -6.01 37.02
C GLN A 38 0.07 -4.86 37.88
N GLY A 39 0.17 -3.62 37.39
CA GLY A 39 -0.44 -2.46 38.05
C GLY A 39 -1.97 -2.55 38.13
N GLN A 40 -2.62 -2.97 37.04
CA GLN A 40 -4.08 -3.20 36.98
C GLN A 40 -4.54 -4.28 37.97
N GLN A 41 -3.69 -5.25 38.29
CA GLN A 41 -3.94 -6.30 39.30
C GLN A 41 -3.70 -5.83 40.75
N GLY A 42 -3.36 -4.55 40.95
CA GLY A 42 -3.19 -3.94 42.26
C GLY A 42 -1.77 -4.03 42.83
N ARG A 43 -0.78 -4.47 42.05
CA ARG A 43 0.63 -4.39 42.45
C ARG A 43 1.05 -2.93 42.50
N VAL A 44 1.68 -2.52 43.60
CA VAL A 44 2.28 -1.19 43.70
C VAL A 44 3.57 -1.16 42.88
N LEU A 45 3.56 -0.45 41.75
CA LEU A 45 4.72 -0.27 40.87
C LEU A 45 5.51 0.97 41.30
N THR A 46 6.84 0.91 41.15
CA THR A 46 7.74 2.04 41.46
C THR A 46 8.90 2.11 40.46
N GLY A 47 9.51 3.29 40.31
CA GLY A 47 10.63 3.50 39.38
C GLY A 47 10.28 3.12 37.95
N VAL A 48 11.20 2.40 37.29
CA VAL A 48 11.08 2.01 35.88
C VAL A 48 9.83 1.17 35.60
N GLU A 49 9.42 0.28 36.51
CA GLU A 49 8.19 -0.52 36.34
C GLU A 49 6.94 0.37 36.20
N LYS A 50 6.91 1.47 36.97
CA LYS A 50 5.81 2.43 36.92
C LYS A 50 5.86 3.28 35.65
N GLU A 51 7.04 3.77 35.29
CA GLU A 51 7.23 4.58 34.07
C GLU A 51 6.83 3.80 32.82
N TRP A 52 7.21 2.52 32.72
CA TRP A 52 6.81 1.66 31.61
C TRP A 52 5.31 1.37 31.57
N ALA A 53 4.69 1.17 32.72
CA ALA A 53 3.24 0.98 32.80
C ALA A 53 2.47 2.25 32.38
N GLU A 54 2.90 3.43 32.83
CA GLU A 54 2.30 4.72 32.47
C GLU A 54 2.50 5.06 30.98
N ALA A 55 3.68 4.77 30.43
CA ALA A 55 3.94 4.93 29.00
C ALA A 55 3.06 4.01 28.15
N HIS A 56 2.85 2.75 28.59
CA HIS A 56 1.93 1.83 27.92
C HIS A 56 0.48 2.31 28.00
N GLU A 57 0.03 2.78 29.16
CA GLU A 57 -1.31 3.36 29.33
C GLU A 57 -1.52 4.58 28.41
N ALA A 58 -0.52 5.48 28.33
CA ALA A 58 -0.56 6.63 27.44
C ALA A 58 -0.67 6.23 25.96
N ARG A 59 0.10 5.20 25.52
CA ARG A 59 0.00 4.65 24.16
C ARG A 59 -1.38 4.05 23.89
N LEU A 60 -1.97 3.33 24.83
CA LEU A 60 -3.34 2.81 24.69
C LEU A 60 -4.37 3.94 24.54
N ALA A 61 -4.28 4.97 25.38
CA ALA A 61 -5.18 6.13 25.31
C ALA A 61 -5.00 6.93 24.00
N GLN A 62 -3.77 6.98 23.47
CA GLN A 62 -3.46 7.59 22.19
C GLN A 62 -4.07 6.78 21.03
N ALA A 63 -3.86 5.47 21.01
CA ALA A 63 -4.45 4.56 20.02
C ALA A 63 -5.98 4.58 20.02
N GLU A 64 -6.61 4.74 21.19
CA GLU A 64 -8.07 4.91 21.30
C GLU A 64 -8.53 6.23 20.65
N LYS A 65 -7.83 7.35 20.91
CA LYS A 65 -8.12 8.64 20.27
C LYS A 65 -7.96 8.56 18.76
N TYR A 66 -6.87 7.97 18.29
CA TYR A 66 -6.61 7.71 16.87
C TYR A 66 -7.79 6.99 16.24
N SER A 67 -8.12 5.80 16.75
CA SER A 67 -9.18 4.94 16.21
C SER A 67 -10.54 5.64 16.21
N ARG A 68 -10.86 6.40 17.27
CA ARG A 68 -12.12 7.14 17.37
C ARG A 68 -12.20 8.25 16.33
N HIS A 69 -11.14 9.06 16.20
CA HIS A 69 -11.13 10.16 15.26
C HIS A 69 -11.14 9.68 13.81
N LEU A 70 -10.42 8.59 13.53
CA LEU A 70 -10.39 7.96 12.21
C LEU A 70 -11.78 7.46 11.82
N ARG A 71 -12.43 6.63 12.65
CA ARG A 71 -13.79 6.13 12.37
C ARG A 71 -14.82 7.24 12.17
N GLU A 72 -14.73 8.32 12.94
CA GLU A 72 -15.66 9.44 12.79
C GLU A 72 -15.41 10.23 11.50
N ALA A 73 -14.14 10.40 11.08
CA ALA A 73 -13.82 10.98 9.77
C ALA A 73 -14.37 10.11 8.63
N SER A 74 -14.20 8.79 8.72
CA SER A 74 -14.71 7.82 7.73
C SER A 74 -16.24 7.83 7.67
N ARG A 75 -16.93 7.88 8.83
CA ARG A 75 -18.39 8.01 8.92
C ARG A 75 -18.90 9.29 8.24
N LEU A 76 -18.10 10.35 8.24
CA LEU A 76 -18.38 11.61 7.59
C LEU A 76 -17.94 11.65 6.11
N GLY A 77 -17.40 10.55 5.58
CA GLY A 77 -17.07 10.39 4.16
C GLY A 77 -15.66 10.85 3.76
N ASN A 78 -14.74 11.06 4.69
CA ASN A 78 -13.35 11.36 4.33
C ASN A 78 -12.66 10.11 3.74
N GLN A 79 -12.18 10.21 2.50
CA GLN A 79 -11.61 9.09 1.75
C GLN A 79 -10.28 8.60 2.33
N ASP A 80 -9.42 9.51 2.75
CA ASP A 80 -8.12 9.16 3.36
C ASP A 80 -8.34 8.35 4.65
N ALA A 81 -9.29 8.76 5.50
CA ALA A 81 -9.66 8.02 6.69
C ALA A 81 -10.29 6.65 6.39
N LEU A 82 -10.99 6.51 5.27
CA LEU A 82 -11.52 5.22 4.83
C LEU A 82 -10.39 4.31 4.33
N LEU A 83 -9.43 4.85 3.59
CA LEU A 83 -8.26 4.12 3.12
C LEU A 83 -7.37 3.68 4.29
N ASP A 84 -7.09 4.56 5.25
CA ASP A 84 -6.34 4.23 6.47
C ASP A 84 -7.05 3.15 7.32
N LEU A 85 -8.39 3.15 7.32
CA LEU A 85 -9.18 2.08 7.94
C LEU A 85 -9.04 0.75 7.20
N ALA A 86 -9.05 0.78 5.86
CA ALA A 86 -8.84 -0.41 5.05
C ALA A 86 -7.44 -0.98 5.27
N ASP A 87 -6.42 -0.12 5.25
CA ASP A 87 -5.04 -0.53 5.43
C ASP A 87 -4.77 -1.11 6.82
N ARG A 88 -5.09 -0.35 7.89
CA ARG A 88 -4.68 -0.74 9.24
C ARG A 88 -5.63 -1.69 9.95
N PHE A 89 -6.88 -1.78 9.51
CA PHE A 89 -7.93 -2.53 10.22
C PHE A 89 -8.74 -3.48 9.31
N ASP A 90 -8.34 -3.66 8.05
CA ASP A 90 -9.05 -4.48 7.06
C ASP A 90 -10.54 -4.07 6.92
N ASP A 91 -10.85 -2.79 7.08
CA ASP A 91 -12.22 -2.27 6.92
C ASP A 91 -12.56 -2.09 5.43
N PRO A 92 -13.59 -2.77 4.89
CA PRO A 92 -13.88 -2.74 3.45
C PRO A 92 -14.58 -1.46 2.98
N SER A 93 -14.97 -0.56 3.89
CA SER A 93 -15.85 0.58 3.59
C SER A 93 -15.30 1.50 2.51
N PHE A 94 -13.98 1.62 2.39
CA PHE A 94 -13.32 2.39 1.32
C PHE A 94 -13.73 1.87 -0.06
N PHE A 95 -13.64 0.57 -0.27
CA PHE A 95 -13.90 -0.09 -1.54
C PHE A 95 -15.40 -0.37 -1.81
N GLU A 96 -16.28 -0.10 -0.85
CA GLU A 96 -17.74 -0.19 -1.03
C GLU A 96 -18.36 1.13 -1.53
N GLN A 97 -17.59 2.22 -1.47
CA GLN A 97 -18.03 3.52 -1.93
C GLN A 97 -17.78 3.73 -3.42
N SER A 98 -18.41 4.78 -3.96
CA SER A 98 -18.10 5.22 -5.33
C SER A 98 -16.63 5.65 -5.38
N ARG A 99 -15.90 5.14 -6.36
CA ARG A 99 -14.48 5.39 -6.53
C ARG A 99 -14.27 6.89 -6.77
N HIS A 100 -13.73 7.59 -5.78
CA HIS A 100 -13.47 9.02 -5.80
C HIS A 100 -11.96 9.29 -5.81
N GLY A 101 -11.54 10.46 -6.27
CA GLY A 101 -10.13 10.82 -6.35
C GLY A 101 -9.49 10.83 -4.97
N VAL A 102 -8.71 9.79 -4.69
CA VAL A 102 -7.78 9.72 -3.57
C VAL A 102 -6.41 10.11 -4.12
N ASP A 103 -5.66 10.88 -3.35
CA ASP A 103 -4.30 11.32 -3.70
C ASP A 103 -3.23 10.27 -3.34
N ALA A 104 -3.67 9.05 -3.00
CA ALA A 104 -2.80 7.95 -2.65
C ALA A 104 -2.36 7.19 -3.90
N ASP A 105 -1.16 6.62 -3.82
CA ASP A 105 -0.59 5.79 -4.87
C ASP A 105 -1.54 4.62 -5.19
N PRO A 106 -2.04 4.50 -6.45
CA PRO A 106 -2.88 3.39 -6.86
C PRO A 106 -2.26 2.01 -6.61
N ALA A 107 -0.93 1.87 -6.71
CA ALA A 107 -0.26 0.59 -6.43
C ALA A 107 -0.42 0.18 -4.96
N ALA A 108 -0.25 1.11 -4.03
CA ALA A 108 -0.48 0.87 -2.61
C ALA A 108 -1.93 0.48 -2.31
N ILE A 109 -2.90 1.12 -2.98
CA ILE A 109 -4.33 0.77 -2.83
C ILE A 109 -4.60 -0.64 -3.36
N ALA A 110 -3.96 -1.05 -4.46
CA ALA A 110 -4.06 -2.41 -5.00
C ALA A 110 -3.57 -3.45 -3.99
N SER A 111 -2.42 -3.22 -3.33
CA SER A 111 -1.90 -4.12 -2.30
C SER A 111 -2.85 -4.27 -1.09
N ILE A 112 -3.50 -3.18 -0.67
CA ILE A 112 -4.53 -3.24 0.38
C ILE A 112 -5.70 -4.11 -0.09
N ALA A 113 -6.20 -3.90 -1.31
CA ALA A 113 -7.29 -4.68 -1.87
C ALA A 113 -6.93 -6.17 -1.99
N GLU A 114 -5.68 -6.48 -2.34
CA GLU A 114 -5.17 -7.84 -2.49
C GLU A 114 -5.15 -8.58 -1.14
N ARG A 115 -4.62 -7.95 -0.09
CA ARG A 115 -4.65 -8.50 1.27
C ARG A 115 -6.07 -8.83 1.74
N MET A 116 -7.04 -8.03 1.31
CA MET A 116 -8.47 -8.25 1.59
C MET A 116 -9.16 -9.24 0.64
N GLY A 117 -8.45 -9.80 -0.34
CA GLY A 117 -8.97 -10.76 -1.33
C GLY A 117 -9.92 -10.14 -2.35
N ARG A 118 -9.83 -8.83 -2.62
CA ARG A 118 -10.75 -8.08 -3.49
C ARG A 118 -10.25 -7.97 -4.92
N THR A 119 -10.22 -9.09 -5.65
CA THR A 119 -9.65 -9.19 -7.01
C THR A 119 -10.15 -8.14 -8.01
N SER A 120 -11.43 -7.75 -7.95
CA SER A 120 -11.98 -6.72 -8.84
C SER A 120 -11.45 -5.31 -8.57
N ASP A 121 -11.12 -5.03 -7.31
CA ASP A 121 -10.55 -3.75 -6.90
C ASP A 121 -9.04 -3.74 -7.15
N VAL A 122 -8.35 -4.86 -6.89
CA VAL A 122 -6.93 -5.06 -7.27
C VAL A 122 -6.73 -4.72 -8.75
N LYS A 123 -7.45 -5.41 -9.65
CA LYS A 123 -7.34 -5.18 -11.09
C LYS A 123 -7.60 -3.72 -11.49
N HIS A 124 -8.55 -3.06 -10.82
CA HIS A 124 -8.86 -1.67 -11.11
C HIS A 124 -7.71 -0.73 -10.73
N TRP A 125 -7.21 -0.85 -9.50
CA TRP A 125 -6.15 0.02 -9.00
C TRP A 125 -4.81 -0.25 -9.67
N LEU A 126 -4.49 -1.51 -9.99
CA LEU A 126 -3.34 -1.85 -10.84
C LEU A 126 -3.46 -1.24 -12.24
N THR A 127 -4.67 -1.20 -12.82
CA THR A 127 -4.87 -0.53 -14.13
C THR A 127 -4.55 0.96 -14.01
N LEU A 128 -4.97 1.63 -12.94
CA LEU A 128 -4.64 3.05 -12.73
C LEU A 128 -3.14 3.28 -12.49
N ALA A 129 -2.48 2.39 -11.73
CA ALA A 129 -1.03 2.43 -11.53
C ALA A 129 -0.28 2.27 -12.85
N ALA A 130 -0.64 1.25 -13.63
CA ALA A 130 -0.05 0.97 -14.95
C ALA A 130 -0.29 2.13 -15.94
N GLU A 131 -1.48 2.71 -15.96
CA GLU A 131 -1.77 3.90 -16.77
C GLU A 131 -0.95 5.13 -16.32
N GLY A 132 -0.50 5.16 -15.07
CA GLY A 132 0.45 6.15 -14.52
C GLY A 132 1.92 5.82 -14.78
N GLY A 133 2.24 4.71 -15.44
CA GLY A 133 3.61 4.31 -15.78
C GLY A 133 4.26 3.31 -14.83
N ASP A 134 3.54 2.77 -13.85
CA ASP A 134 4.05 1.73 -12.96
C ASP A 134 4.25 0.40 -13.71
N THR A 135 5.51 0.00 -13.88
CA THR A 135 5.89 -1.20 -14.63
C THR A 135 5.64 -2.50 -13.87
N ASP A 136 5.65 -2.45 -12.53
CA ASP A 136 5.35 -3.61 -11.69
C ASP A 136 3.86 -3.91 -11.74
N ALA A 137 3.01 -2.87 -11.73
CA ALA A 137 1.58 -3.02 -11.95
C ALA A 137 1.26 -3.55 -13.36
N MET A 138 1.99 -3.10 -14.39
CA MET A 138 1.88 -3.65 -15.75
C MET A 138 2.20 -5.15 -15.78
N LEU A 139 3.29 -5.55 -15.12
CA LEU A 139 3.70 -6.96 -15.04
C LEU A 139 2.63 -7.80 -14.33
N GLN A 140 2.17 -7.37 -13.15
CA GLN A 140 1.13 -8.09 -12.40
C GLN A 140 -0.18 -8.20 -13.19
N LEU A 141 -0.57 -7.17 -13.94
CA LEU A 141 -1.73 -7.24 -14.81
C LEU A 141 -1.58 -8.32 -15.89
N ILE A 142 -0.41 -8.41 -16.53
CA ILE A 142 -0.12 -9.43 -17.54
C ILE A 142 -0.20 -10.83 -16.92
N GLU A 143 0.46 -11.02 -15.79
CA GLU A 143 0.65 -12.34 -15.18
C GLU A 143 -0.61 -12.87 -14.50
N GLU A 144 -1.44 -12.01 -13.90
CA GLU A 144 -2.51 -12.47 -13.00
C GLU A 144 -3.93 -12.07 -13.44
N HIS A 145 -4.08 -10.97 -14.19
CA HIS A 145 -5.40 -10.34 -14.38
C HIS A 145 -5.89 -10.23 -15.82
N ASP A 146 -4.98 -10.15 -16.79
CA ASP A 146 -5.27 -9.92 -18.20
C ASP A 146 -4.87 -11.12 -19.09
N GLN A 147 -4.46 -12.26 -18.52
CA GLN A 147 -4.08 -13.49 -19.24
C GLN A 147 -5.04 -13.91 -20.37
N GLY A 148 -6.34 -13.61 -20.24
CA GLY A 148 -7.37 -13.91 -21.26
C GLY A 148 -7.50 -12.89 -22.39
N ASP A 149 -6.83 -11.74 -22.31
CA ASP A 149 -6.82 -10.66 -23.30
C ASP A 149 -5.38 -10.37 -23.75
N LEU A 150 -4.91 -11.19 -24.70
CA LEU A 150 -3.55 -11.12 -25.24
C LEU A 150 -3.22 -9.72 -25.81
N GLN A 151 -4.19 -9.03 -26.40
CA GLN A 151 -3.97 -7.68 -26.93
C GLN A 151 -3.70 -6.68 -25.79
N ARG A 152 -4.39 -6.83 -24.67
CA ARG A 152 -4.19 -6.01 -23.46
C ARG A 152 -2.84 -6.31 -22.81
N CYS A 153 -2.43 -7.57 -22.70
CA CYS A 153 -1.09 -7.93 -22.20
C CYS A 153 0.02 -7.28 -23.04
N TRP A 154 -0.06 -7.37 -24.37
CA TRP A 154 0.91 -6.71 -25.24
C TRP A 154 0.85 -5.18 -25.18
N THR A 155 -0.32 -4.59 -24.87
CA THR A 155 -0.43 -3.15 -24.65
C THR A 155 0.43 -2.73 -23.45
N TRP A 156 0.41 -3.50 -22.37
CA TRP A 156 1.26 -3.28 -21.19
C TRP A 156 2.74 -3.45 -21.50
N VAL A 157 3.12 -4.49 -22.26
CA VAL A 157 4.51 -4.68 -22.72
C VAL A 157 5.01 -3.50 -23.57
N TYR A 158 4.17 -2.96 -24.46
CA TYR A 158 4.58 -1.81 -25.26
C TYR A 158 4.62 -0.52 -24.45
N LEU A 159 3.72 -0.35 -23.48
CA LEU A 159 3.75 0.81 -22.59
C LEU A 159 5.00 0.80 -21.70
N SER A 160 5.35 -0.35 -21.13
CA SER A 160 6.57 -0.49 -20.31
C SER A 160 7.81 -0.08 -21.11
N GLN A 161 7.93 -0.54 -22.36
CA GLN A 161 9.04 -0.15 -23.25
C GLN A 161 9.10 1.36 -23.51
N LEU A 162 7.95 2.02 -23.63
CA LEU A 162 7.89 3.47 -23.84
C LEU A 162 8.31 4.25 -22.58
N VAL A 163 7.93 3.79 -21.38
CA VAL A 163 8.34 4.40 -20.11
C VAL A 163 9.77 4.05 -19.69
N GLY A 164 10.41 3.08 -20.37
CA GLY A 164 11.84 2.81 -20.27
C GLY A 164 12.22 1.43 -19.72
N THR A 165 11.25 0.54 -19.49
CA THR A 165 11.48 -0.83 -18.97
C THR A 165 11.00 -1.87 -19.98
N ASP A 166 11.88 -2.75 -20.45
CA ASP A 166 11.47 -3.83 -21.36
C ASP A 166 11.11 -5.10 -20.58
N LEU A 167 9.82 -5.29 -20.32
CA LEU A 167 9.30 -6.47 -19.60
C LEU A 167 9.52 -7.79 -20.35
N THR A 168 9.96 -7.78 -21.62
CA THR A 168 10.28 -9.02 -22.35
C THR A 168 11.68 -9.56 -22.04
N GLN A 169 12.51 -8.77 -21.35
CA GLN A 169 13.86 -9.17 -20.95
C GLN A 169 13.86 -9.63 -19.50
N ASP A 170 14.67 -10.64 -19.22
CA ASP A 170 14.96 -11.05 -17.85
C ASP A 170 15.64 -9.90 -17.11
N ALA A 171 15.18 -9.61 -15.88
CA ALA A 171 15.67 -8.52 -15.05
C ALA A 171 16.23 -9.05 -13.72
N HIS A 172 17.24 -9.93 -13.80
CA HIS A 172 17.86 -10.54 -12.62
C HIS A 172 19.00 -9.69 -12.05
N TYR A 173 19.03 -9.55 -10.72
CA TYR A 173 20.09 -8.87 -9.98
C TYR A 173 20.44 -9.62 -8.70
N ALA A 174 21.62 -9.34 -8.15
CA ALA A 174 22.09 -9.97 -6.92
C ALA A 174 21.65 -9.17 -5.70
N ILE A 175 21.17 -9.88 -4.68
CA ILE A 175 20.82 -9.32 -3.36
C ILE A 175 21.54 -10.07 -2.23
N ASN A 176 21.66 -9.41 -1.09
CA ASN A 176 22.09 -9.98 0.17
C ASN A 176 20.97 -10.81 0.83
N GLU A 177 21.30 -11.52 1.92
CA GLU A 177 20.31 -12.31 2.68
C GLU A 177 19.17 -11.45 3.27
N ASP A 178 19.43 -10.17 3.55
CA ASP A 178 18.44 -9.21 4.06
C ASP A 178 17.60 -8.55 2.96
N GLY A 179 17.83 -8.92 1.69
CA GLY A 179 17.11 -8.37 0.53
C GLY A 179 17.68 -7.07 -0.02
N SER A 180 18.72 -6.49 0.59
CA SER A 180 19.40 -5.31 0.05
C SER A 180 20.22 -5.65 -1.21
N ASP A 181 20.47 -4.66 -2.05
CA ASP A 181 21.34 -4.81 -3.23
C ASP A 181 22.71 -5.36 -2.82
N TYR A 182 23.18 -6.36 -3.55
CA TYR A 182 24.48 -6.96 -3.28
C TYR A 182 25.60 -5.98 -3.66
N ASP A 183 26.37 -5.53 -2.67
CA ASP A 183 27.68 -4.93 -2.90
C ASP A 183 28.78 -5.97 -2.63
N ASP A 184 29.84 -5.94 -3.45
CA ASP A 184 30.97 -6.85 -3.32
C ASP A 184 31.89 -6.49 -2.13
N ASP A 185 31.64 -5.32 -1.50
CA ASP A 185 32.41 -4.76 -0.39
C ASP A 185 32.02 -5.35 0.97
N VAL A 186 30.74 -5.66 1.21
CA VAL A 186 30.26 -6.31 2.46
C VAL A 186 30.65 -7.80 2.46
N GLY A 187 30.55 -8.44 1.30
CA GLY A 187 30.84 -9.86 1.11
C GLY A 187 29.82 -10.79 1.79
N GLY A 188 29.58 -11.95 1.20
CA GLY A 188 28.57 -12.89 1.68
C GLY A 188 27.96 -13.71 0.55
N PRO A 189 27.07 -14.68 0.87
CA PRO A 189 26.31 -15.38 -0.15
C PRO A 189 25.44 -14.38 -0.94
N ALA A 190 25.55 -14.42 -2.27
CA ALA A 190 24.66 -13.68 -3.15
C ALA A 190 23.44 -14.54 -3.49
N TYR A 191 22.25 -13.92 -3.45
CA TYR A 191 21.00 -14.51 -3.91
C TYR A 191 20.55 -13.78 -5.18
N VAL A 192 19.80 -14.46 -6.03
CA VAL A 192 19.26 -13.86 -7.26
C VAL A 192 17.83 -13.39 -6.98
N ALA A 193 17.60 -12.11 -7.21
CA ALA A 193 16.29 -11.48 -7.25
C ALA A 193 15.97 -11.04 -8.69
N GLY A 194 14.77 -10.49 -8.88
CA GLY A 194 14.26 -10.08 -10.18
C GLY A 194 13.19 -11.01 -10.74
N CYS A 195 12.86 -10.82 -12.01
CA CYS A 195 11.85 -11.58 -12.71
C CYS A 195 12.36 -12.07 -14.08
N ASP A 196 11.83 -13.20 -14.52
CA ASP A 196 11.94 -13.65 -15.90
C ASP A 196 11.19 -12.67 -16.82
N GLY A 197 11.64 -12.56 -18.07
CA GLY A 197 10.92 -11.80 -19.08
C GLY A 197 9.57 -12.42 -19.39
N VAL A 198 8.57 -11.57 -19.66
CA VAL A 198 7.23 -11.99 -20.02
C VAL A 198 7.26 -12.70 -21.40
N ASP A 199 6.84 -13.97 -21.41
CA ASP A 199 6.65 -14.77 -22.63
C ASP A 199 5.18 -14.79 -23.05
N LEU A 200 4.84 -14.03 -24.10
CA LEU A 200 3.48 -13.95 -24.65
C LEU A 200 3.41 -14.51 -26.07
N GLU A 201 2.29 -15.14 -26.39
CA GLU A 201 2.00 -15.54 -27.77
C GLU A 201 2.01 -14.31 -28.71
N PRO A 202 2.61 -14.40 -29.91
CA PRO A 202 2.62 -13.28 -30.86
C PRO A 202 1.21 -12.90 -31.34
N LEU A 203 0.97 -11.60 -31.47
CA LEU A 203 -0.28 -11.09 -32.04
C LEU A 203 -0.32 -11.16 -33.57
N ALA A 204 -1.53 -11.24 -34.11
CA ALA A 204 -1.75 -10.96 -35.53
C ALA A 204 -1.42 -9.48 -35.84
N PRO A 205 -0.93 -9.14 -37.05
CA PRO A 205 -0.45 -7.79 -37.36
C PRO A 205 -1.43 -6.64 -37.06
N ALA A 206 -2.74 -6.89 -37.24
CA ALA A 206 -3.77 -5.90 -36.95
C ALA A 206 -3.96 -5.66 -35.44
N GLN A 207 -3.88 -6.71 -34.63
CA GLN A 207 -3.98 -6.62 -33.16
C GLN A 207 -2.71 -6.01 -32.58
N ASP A 208 -1.54 -6.36 -33.13
CA ASP A 208 -0.27 -5.77 -32.74
C ASP A 208 -0.26 -4.25 -32.94
N ALA A 209 -0.69 -3.79 -34.13
CA ALA A 209 -0.82 -2.37 -34.43
C ALA A 209 -1.82 -1.67 -33.48
N ALA A 210 -2.90 -2.35 -33.10
CA ALA A 210 -3.88 -1.83 -32.15
C ALA A 210 -3.30 -1.72 -30.72
N ALA A 211 -2.55 -2.73 -30.26
CA ALA A 211 -1.89 -2.72 -28.96
C ALA A 211 -0.84 -1.60 -28.86
N ARG A 212 0.00 -1.43 -29.89
CA ARG A 212 0.98 -0.33 -29.96
C ARG A 212 0.32 1.04 -29.94
N LEU A 213 -0.78 1.21 -30.69
CA LEU A 213 -1.53 2.46 -30.69
C LEU A 213 -2.17 2.74 -29.32
N ALA A 214 -2.67 1.72 -28.64
CA ALA A 214 -3.22 1.85 -27.29
C ALA A 214 -2.13 2.25 -26.30
N ALA A 215 -0.98 1.59 -26.33
CA ALA A 215 0.17 1.92 -25.48
C ALA A 215 0.64 3.36 -25.68
N GLN A 216 0.77 3.81 -26.94
CA GLN A 216 1.16 5.19 -27.23
C GLN A 216 0.15 6.21 -26.64
N LYS A 217 -1.15 5.94 -26.75
CA LYS A 217 -2.17 6.84 -26.18
C LYS A 217 -2.13 6.92 -24.66
N LEU A 218 -1.70 5.85 -23.99
CA LEU A 218 -1.49 5.84 -22.55
C LEU A 218 -0.23 6.62 -22.21
N PHE A 219 0.86 6.38 -22.93
CA PHE A 219 2.12 7.10 -22.76
C PHE A 219 1.97 8.63 -22.93
N ASP A 220 1.22 9.07 -23.95
CA ASP A 220 0.93 10.49 -24.18
C ASP A 220 0.15 11.16 -23.02
N GLN A 221 -0.41 10.40 -22.08
CA GLN A 221 -1.09 10.93 -20.88
C GLN A 221 -0.17 11.01 -19.66
N ILE A 222 0.99 10.34 -19.72
CA ILE A 222 2.02 10.34 -18.68
C ILE A 222 2.99 11.50 -18.89
N GLU A 223 3.29 11.87 -20.15
CA GLU A 223 4.15 13.00 -20.54
C GLU A 223 3.46 14.38 -20.41
#